data_AF-A0A552HMB1-F1
#
_entry.id   AF-A0A552HMB1-F1
#
_cell.length_a   1.000
_cell.length_b   1.000
_cell.length_c   1.000
_cell.angle_alpha   90.00
_cell.angle_beta   90.00
_cell.angle_gamma   90.00
#
_symmetry.space_group_name_H-M   'P 1'
#
loop_
_entity.id
_entity.type
_entity.pdbx_description
1 polymer ?
#
loop_
_entity_poly.entity_id
_entity_poly.type
_entity_poly.pdbx_seq_one_letter_code
_entity_poly.pdbx_strand_id
1 'polypeptide(L)'
;YIWKKGRKLFSYTEKEKGYQLQLLCRDEATAKELINKVLNLQSHTPDWKFLKSNIADDENESFPYNPGNHTILGKSRKKPRQRPMVDVRFQYATVTIWGLNKPIALYDRSFTFLDALVDEFG
;
A
#
# COMPACT_ATOMS: atom_id res chain seq x y z
N TYR A 1 -13.70 -0.24 3.68
CA TYR A 1 -12.67 0.68 4.21
C TYR A 1 -12.01 1.43 3.06
N ILE A 2 -11.77 2.74 3.21
CA ILE A 2 -11.08 3.58 2.22
C ILE A 2 -9.83 4.13 2.89
N TRP A 3 -8.67 3.86 2.31
CA TRP A 3 -7.39 4.37 2.79
C TRP A 3 -7.02 5.65 2.04
N LYS A 4 -6.93 6.77 2.77
CA LYS A 4 -6.49 8.06 2.22
C LYS A 4 -4.97 8.07 2.08
N LYS A 5 -4.49 7.61 0.92
CA LYS A 5 -3.06 7.60 0.61
C LYS A 5 -2.54 9.03 0.47
N GLY A 6 -1.34 9.27 1.00
CA GLY A 6 -0.66 10.57 0.93
C GLY A 6 0.82 10.46 0.55
N ARG A 7 1.59 11.49 0.86
CA ARG A 7 3.02 11.60 0.51
C ARG A 7 3.96 11.26 1.67
N LYS A 8 3.48 11.37 2.91
CA LYS A 8 4.23 11.08 4.13
C LYS A 8 4.36 9.57 4.29
N LEU A 9 5.59 9.09 4.47
CA LEU A 9 5.86 7.69 4.69
C LEU A 9 5.93 7.42 6.19
N PHE A 10 5.08 6.52 6.66
CA PHE A 10 5.10 5.99 8.02
C PHE A 10 5.47 4.52 7.97
N SER A 11 6.46 4.12 8.75
CA SER A 11 6.93 2.74 8.84
C SER A 11 6.71 2.23 10.25
N TYR A 12 6.11 1.05 10.40
CA TYR A 12 5.93 0.37 11.68
C TYR A 12 6.60 -0.99 11.60
N THR A 13 7.65 -1.19 12.40
CA THR A 13 8.44 -2.42 12.37
C THR A 13 8.55 -3.01 13.77
N GLU A 14 7.81 -4.09 14.01
CA GLU A 14 7.80 -4.84 15.25
C GLU A 14 8.15 -6.30 14.95
N LYS A 15 9.45 -6.62 15.05
CA LYS A 15 9.99 -7.92 14.64
C LYS A 15 9.47 -9.07 15.49
N GLU A 16 9.24 -8.84 16.78
CA GLU A 16 8.76 -9.87 17.72
C GLU A 16 7.38 -10.42 17.31
N LYS A 17 6.52 -9.56 16.74
CA LYS A 17 5.20 -9.93 16.24
C LYS A 17 5.17 -10.16 14.72
N GLY A 18 6.32 -10.04 14.05
CA GLY A 18 6.44 -10.22 12.59
C GLY A 18 5.87 -9.08 11.74
N TYR A 19 5.66 -7.89 12.30
CA TYR A 19 5.10 -6.76 11.56
C TYR A 19 6.18 -5.91 10.89
N GLN A 20 6.01 -5.67 9.59
CA GLN A 20 6.78 -4.69 8.82
C GLN A 20 5.85 -3.95 7.87
N LEU A 21 5.24 -2.87 8.36
CA LEU A 21 4.29 -2.06 7.62
C LEU A 21 4.97 -0.80 7.08
N GLN A 22 4.74 -0.50 5.80
CA GLN A 22 5.16 0.75 5.16
C GLN A 22 3.95 1.41 4.53
N LEU A 23 3.58 2.57 5.06
CA LEU A 23 2.31 3.23 4.79
C LEU A 23 2.55 4.64 4.27
N LEU A 24 1.99 4.95 3.11
CA LEU A 24 1.95 6.32 2.58
C LEU A 24 0.63 6.98 2.99
N CYS A 25 0.66 7.89 3.96
CA CYS A 25 -0.54 8.55 4.50
C CYS A 25 -0.48 10.07 4.32
N ARG A 26 -1.62 10.75 4.49
CA ARG A 26 -1.69 12.23 4.48
C ARG A 26 -1.21 12.84 5.79
N ASP A 27 -1.48 12.13 6.88
CA ASP A 27 -1.24 12.55 8.24
C ASP A 27 -0.94 11.32 9.12
N GLU A 28 -0.36 11.57 10.29
CA GLU A 28 0.02 10.52 11.23
C GLU A 28 -1.20 9.84 11.86
N ALA A 29 -2.32 10.55 12.04
CA ALA A 29 -3.52 9.97 12.64
C ALA A 29 -4.11 8.86 11.74
N THR A 30 -4.18 9.11 10.43
CA THR A 30 -4.54 8.08 9.43
C THR A 30 -3.61 6.88 9.48
N ALA A 31 -2.31 7.09 9.67
CA ALA A 31 -1.34 6.00 9.79
C ALA A 31 -1.58 5.17 11.06
N LYS A 32 -1.74 5.83 12.22
CA LYS A 32 -2.04 5.15 13.49
C LYS A 32 -3.36 4.39 13.45
N GLU A 33 -4.39 4.98 12.84
CA GLU A 33 -5.69 4.32 12.65
C GLU A 33 -5.56 3.03 11.82
N LEU A 34 -4.82 3.09 10.71
CA LEU A 34 -4.62 1.94 9.84
C LEU A 34 -3.82 0.84 10.55
N ILE A 35 -2.72 1.19 11.21
CA ILE A 35 -1.90 0.24 11.98
C ILE A 35 -2.75 -0.42 13.08
N ASN A 36 -3.52 0.38 13.82
CA ASN A 36 -4.40 -0.14 14.86
C ASN A 36 -5.42 -1.12 14.30
N LYS A 37 -6.06 -0.79 13.17
CA LYS A 37 -7.00 -1.70 12.48
C LYS A 37 -6.35 -3.00 12.05
N VAL A 38 -5.13 -2.96 11.52
CA VAL A 38 -4.38 -4.16 11.09
C VAL A 38 -4.02 -5.03 12.29
N LEU A 39 -3.43 -4.45 13.34
CA LEU A 39 -3.00 -5.20 14.52
C LEU A 39 -4.19 -5.75 15.32
N ASN A 40 -5.31 -5.03 15.34
CA ASN A 40 -6.55 -5.49 15.97
C ASN A 40 -7.13 -6.75 15.31
N LEU A 41 -6.83 -7.04 14.04
CA LEU A 41 -7.23 -8.31 13.41
C LEU A 41 -6.65 -9.54 14.13
N GLN A 42 -5.50 -9.37 14.80
CA GLN A 42 -4.85 -10.40 15.60
C GLN A 42 -4.95 -10.12 17.11
N SER A 43 -5.84 -9.20 17.53
CA SER A 43 -5.94 -8.74 18.93
C SER A 43 -4.63 -8.19 19.51
N HIS A 44 -3.72 -7.71 18.65
CA HIS A 44 -2.46 -7.11 19.06
C HIS A 44 -2.64 -5.61 19.32
N THR A 45 -1.99 -5.09 20.36
CA THR A 45 -1.92 -3.65 20.62
C THR A 45 -0.67 -3.06 19.94
N PRO A 46 -0.80 -1.93 19.21
CA PRO A 46 0.33 -1.24 18.61
C PRO A 46 1.21 -0.57 19.67
N ASP A 47 2.52 -0.76 19.57
CA ASP A 47 3.52 -0.01 20.35
C ASP A 47 4.14 1.08 19.49
N TRP A 48 3.74 2.33 19.76
CA TRP A 48 4.12 3.49 18.96
C TRP A 48 5.63 3.79 18.95
N LYS A 49 6.43 3.16 19.83
CA LYS A 49 7.90 3.28 19.77
C LYS A 49 8.48 2.74 18.45
N PHE A 50 7.78 1.80 17.82
CA PHE A 50 8.16 1.18 16.56
C PHE A 50 7.70 1.98 15.33
N LEU A 51 6.90 3.04 15.54
CA LEU A 51 6.48 3.94 14.48
C LEU A 51 7.62 4.92 14.14
N LYS A 52 7.97 4.98 12.85
CA LYS A 52 8.92 5.95 12.29
C LYS A 52 8.24 6.72 11.17
N SER A 53 8.51 8.02 11.10
CA SER A 53 8.04 8.89 10.02
C SER A 53 9.21 9.32 9.15
N ASN A 54 9.04 9.22 7.83
CA ASN A 54 9.91 9.79 6.83
C ASN A 54 9.07 10.78 6.00
N ILE A 55 9.25 12.05 6.31
CA ILE A 55 8.51 13.18 5.76
C ILE A 55 9.54 14.09 5.10
N ALA A 56 9.25 14.56 3.89
CA ALA A 56 10.07 15.58 3.24
C ALA A 56 9.70 16.95 3.79
N ASP A 57 10.70 17.80 4.06
CA ASP A 57 10.47 19.17 4.58
C ASP A 57 9.63 20.01 3.61
N ASP A 58 9.90 19.89 2.31
CA ASP A 58 9.02 20.39 1.24
C ASP A 58 8.44 19.23 0.42
N GLU A 59 7.17 18.89 0.71
CA GLU A 59 6.44 17.85 -0.01
C GLU A 59 6.11 18.23 -1.46
N ASN A 60 5.97 19.52 -1.77
CA ASN A 60 5.55 19.99 -3.08
C ASN A 60 6.72 20.02 -4.07
N GLU A 61 7.90 20.38 -3.59
CA GLU A 61 9.13 20.27 -4.38
C GLU A 61 9.58 18.81 -4.54
N SER A 62 9.49 18.01 -3.48
CA SER A 62 9.92 16.61 -3.52
C SER A 62 9.00 15.73 -4.36
N PHE A 63 7.68 15.99 -4.32
CA PHE A 63 6.66 15.20 -5.01
C PHE A 63 5.67 16.09 -5.76
N PRO A 64 6.10 16.80 -6.82
CA PRO A 64 5.26 17.77 -7.51
C PRO A 64 4.04 17.10 -8.13
N TYR A 65 2.89 17.79 -8.04
CA TYR A 65 1.62 17.31 -8.62
C TYR A 65 1.75 17.15 -10.15
N ASN A 66 2.44 18.12 -10.77
CA ASN A 66 2.81 18.16 -12.19
C ASN A 66 4.33 18.04 -12.33
N PRO A 67 4.88 16.82 -12.55
CA PRO A 67 6.32 16.60 -12.58
C PRO A 67 7.01 17.09 -13.88
N GLY A 68 6.26 17.69 -14.81
CA GLY A 68 6.76 18.19 -16.08
C GLY A 68 7.16 17.07 -17.05
N ASN A 69 7.97 17.43 -18.04
CA ASN A 69 8.49 16.50 -19.04
C ASN A 69 9.99 16.25 -18.85
N HIS A 70 10.47 15.12 -19.35
CA HIS A 70 11.89 14.82 -19.51
C HIS A 70 12.15 14.31 -20.93
N THR A 71 13.28 14.69 -21.49
CA THR A 71 13.68 14.28 -22.84
C THR A 71 14.42 12.95 -22.76
N ILE A 72 13.87 11.93 -23.41
CA ILE A 72 14.51 10.62 -23.54
C ILE A 72 14.77 10.40 -25.02
N LEU A 73 16.05 10.27 -25.41
CA LEU A 73 16.47 10.07 -26.80
C LEU A 73 15.82 11.08 -27.77
N GLY A 74 15.84 12.36 -27.41
CA GLY A 74 15.26 13.46 -28.21
C GLY A 74 13.73 13.58 -28.17
N LYS A 75 13.01 12.64 -27.55
CA LYS A 75 11.55 12.69 -27.42
C LYS A 75 11.15 13.20 -26.04
N SER A 76 10.30 14.22 -25.99
CA SER A 76 9.72 14.71 -24.73
C SER A 76 8.69 13.72 -24.20
N ARG A 77 8.89 13.21 -22.98
CA ARG A 77 7.98 12.29 -22.28
C ARG A 77 7.55 12.89 -20.95
N LYS A 78 6.30 12.69 -20.57
CA LYS A 78 5.79 13.10 -19.25
C LYS A 78 6.49 12.29 -18.16
N LYS A 79 6.97 12.96 -17.11
CA LYS A 79 7.53 12.26 -15.95
C LYS A 79 6.40 11.53 -15.20
N PRO A 80 6.66 10.34 -14.63
CA PRO A 80 5.67 9.66 -13.80
C PRO A 80 5.42 10.46 -12.52
N ARG A 81 4.15 10.48 -12.08
CA ARG A 81 3.75 11.12 -10.82
C ARG A 81 4.16 10.21 -9.66
N GLN A 82 5.00 10.71 -8.76
CA GLN A 82 5.40 9.97 -7.56
C GLN A 82 4.46 10.26 -6.39
N ARG A 83 4.17 9.23 -5.57
CA ARG A 83 3.34 9.30 -4.36
C ARG A 83 2.04 10.12 -4.53
N PRO A 84 1.17 9.75 -5.49
CA PRO A 84 -0.06 10.50 -5.72
C PRO A 84 -0.98 10.42 -4.49
N MET A 85 -1.59 11.54 -4.13
CA MET A 85 -2.64 11.59 -3.12
C MET A 85 -3.94 11.05 -3.73
N VAL A 86 -4.33 9.85 -3.34
CA VAL A 86 -5.49 9.14 -3.89
C VAL A 86 -6.21 8.37 -2.78
N ASP A 87 -7.46 8.03 -3.02
CA ASP A 87 -8.22 7.16 -2.14
C ASP A 87 -8.06 5.71 -2.63
N VAL A 88 -7.50 4.85 -1.77
CA VAL A 88 -7.22 3.46 -2.06
C VAL A 88 -8.30 2.59 -1.45
N ARG A 89 -8.79 1.61 -2.22
CA ARG A 89 -9.74 0.60 -1.75
C ARG A 89 -9.11 -0.78 -1.92
N PHE A 90 -9.37 -1.65 -0.96
CA PHE A 90 -8.98 -3.04 -1.07
C PHE A 90 -9.78 -3.71 -2.20
N GLN A 91 -9.07 -4.33 -3.13
CA GLN A 91 -9.63 -4.99 -4.31
C GLN A 91 -9.57 -6.51 -4.14
N TYR A 92 -8.38 -7.08 -3.98
CA TYR A 92 -8.16 -8.50 -3.76
C TYR A 92 -6.86 -8.74 -2.98
N ALA A 93 -6.70 -9.96 -2.46
CA ALA A 93 -5.48 -10.48 -1.87
C ALA A 93 -5.18 -11.86 -2.48
N THR A 94 -3.91 -12.09 -2.80
CA THR A 94 -3.42 -13.37 -3.33
C THR A 94 -2.19 -13.81 -2.54
N VAL A 95 -1.99 -15.12 -2.39
CA VAL A 95 -0.76 -15.70 -1.84
C VAL A 95 0.03 -16.37 -2.95
N THR A 96 1.33 -16.06 -2.99
CA THR A 96 2.29 -16.71 -3.87
C THR A 96 3.17 -17.60 -3.02
N ILE A 97 3.09 -18.92 -3.25
CA ILE A 97 3.87 -19.92 -2.53
C ILE A 97 4.96 -20.44 -3.47
N TRP A 98 6.19 -20.50 -2.99
CA TRP A 98 7.30 -21.04 -3.77
C TRP A 98 7.01 -22.50 -4.17
N GLY A 99 7.15 -22.83 -5.46
CA GLY A 99 6.80 -24.13 -6.03
C GLY A 99 5.39 -24.22 -6.64
N LEU A 100 4.51 -23.24 -6.38
CA LEU A 100 3.23 -23.13 -7.07
C LEU A 100 3.34 -22.10 -8.20
N ASN A 101 3.04 -22.54 -9.43
CA ASN A 101 3.09 -21.68 -10.62
C ASN A 101 1.95 -20.66 -10.69
N LYS A 102 0.86 -20.87 -9.93
CA LYS A 102 -0.30 -19.99 -9.90
C LYS A 102 -0.48 -19.41 -8.50
N PRO A 103 -0.65 -18.09 -8.36
CA PRO A 103 -1.01 -17.48 -7.08
C PRO A 103 -2.42 -17.94 -6.68
N ILE A 104 -2.61 -18.23 -5.39
CA ILE A 104 -3.91 -18.62 -4.83
C ILE A 104 -4.64 -17.35 -4.40
N ALA A 105 -5.91 -17.21 -4.78
CA ALA A 105 -6.73 -16.10 -4.32
C ALA A 105 -7.10 -16.31 -2.84
N LEU A 106 -6.78 -15.34 -1.98
CA LEU A 106 -7.23 -15.34 -0.58
C LEU A 106 -8.59 -14.68 -0.44
N TYR A 107 -8.80 -13.61 -1.21
CA TYR A 107 -10.06 -12.86 -1.22
C TYR A 107 -10.11 -11.96 -2.45
N ASP A 108 -11.27 -11.83 -3.09
CA ASP A 108 -11.46 -10.93 -4.23
C ASP A 108 -12.85 -10.25 -4.17
N ARG A 109 -12.86 -8.93 -4.38
CA ARG A 109 -14.09 -8.10 -4.47
C ARG A 109 -14.42 -7.68 -5.89
N SER A 110 -13.51 -7.92 -6.82
CA SER A 110 -13.58 -7.49 -8.21
C SER A 110 -13.95 -8.61 -9.18
N PHE A 111 -14.10 -9.84 -8.68
CA PHE A 111 -14.34 -11.05 -9.48
C PHE A 111 -13.33 -11.23 -10.63
N THR A 112 -12.12 -10.72 -10.44
CA THR A 112 -11.02 -10.81 -11.41
C THR A 112 -10.32 -12.16 -11.30
N PHE A 113 -10.30 -12.76 -10.10
CA PHE A 113 -9.77 -14.09 -9.85
C PHE A 113 -10.93 -15.08 -9.73
N LEU A 114 -11.16 -15.85 -10.79
CA LEU A 114 -11.90 -17.12 -10.69
C LEU A 114 -11.05 -18.06 -9.85
N ASP A 115 -11.49 -18.33 -8.63
CA ASP A 115 -10.80 -19.26 -7.76
C ASP A 115 -10.81 -20.68 -8.35
N ALA A 116 -9.84 -21.50 -7.99
CA ALA A 116 -9.74 -22.90 -8.38
C ALA A 116 -10.84 -23.80 -7.78
N LEU A 117 -11.75 -23.23 -6.96
CA LEU A 117 -12.94 -23.88 -6.42
C LEU A 117 -14.22 -23.63 -7.23
N VAL A 118 -14.11 -23.01 -8.42
CA VAL A 118 -15.14 -23.19 -9.46
C VAL A 118 -14.77 -24.46 -10.22
N ASP A 119 -14.89 -25.61 -9.56
CA ASP A 119 -15.17 -26.86 -10.28
C ASP A 119 -16.58 -26.70 -10.84
N GLU A 120 -16.64 -26.63 -12.18
CA GLU A 120 -17.78 -26.97 -13.02
C GLU A 120 -19.18 -26.71 -12.42
N PHE A 121 -19.76 -25.56 -12.73
CA PHE A 121 -21.22 -25.54 -12.89
C PHE A 121 -21.54 -26.14 -14.25
N GLY A 122 -22.06 -27.37 -14.22
CA GLY A 122 -22.69 -28.04 -15.38
C GLY A 122 -23.98 -27.37 -15.84
#